data_AF-A0A928RX48-F1
#
_entry.id   AF-A0A928RX48-F1
#
_cell.length_a   1.000
_cell.length_b   1.000
_cell.length_c   1.000
_cell.angle_alpha   90.00
_cell.angle_beta   90.00
_cell.angle_gamma   90.00
#
_symmetry.space_group_name_H-M   'P 1'
#
loop_
_entity.id
_entity.type
_entity.pdbx_description
1 polymer ?
#
loop_
_entity_poly.entity_id
_entity_poly.type
_entity_poly.pdbx_seq_one_letter_code
_entity_poly.pdbx_strand_id
1 'polypeptide(L)'
;MGNAFQKTSGRYTLTAISLHWASAVLIASAFALGAYMITLAFSPFKLQLFSYHKWVGVTVFLLALIRLGWRSFNAPPPLPEKMPSWEHAAARASHWVLYALMLAVPLTGWLMSSAHGFQTVFLGVFPIPDLVGKDKALAERLELVHFAMNKALLAAIAVHVMAALKHHFIDRDDVLRRMLGLRTLAGALLLIAMLPDVAASIPITKEDSRIDFISRQMGVPIKGGFGEFDADVNFDPADPRRSSASITIYLESIDAGSDEATVEIKRKPWFHTANFPRAEFRSRTLTETGPGRYVVNGTMSIKGREKEVSAPFTAKKAGESWVFEGRFVLKRLDFGIGEGAWSDTGTVADEVELLFMFKAPAGKKR
;
A
#
# COMPACT_ATOMS: atom_id res chain seq x y z
N MET A 1 -58.70 25.15 28.99
CA MET A 1 -57.98 24.27 28.05
C MET A 1 -56.96 25.11 27.29
N GLY A 2 -55.66 24.98 27.60
CA GLY A 2 -54.59 25.69 26.90
C GLY A 2 -53.65 24.68 26.24
N ASN A 3 -53.67 24.61 24.91
CA ASN A 3 -52.92 23.60 24.15
C ASN A 3 -51.46 24.06 23.98
N ALA A 4 -50.64 23.84 25.01
CA ALA A 4 -49.24 24.30 25.06
C ALA A 4 -48.24 23.15 24.85
N PHE A 5 -48.20 22.61 23.63
CA PHE A 5 -47.02 21.87 23.17
C PHE A 5 -45.84 22.85 23.03
N GLN A 6 -45.07 23.04 24.12
CA GLN A 6 -43.82 23.80 24.06
C GLN A 6 -42.86 23.16 23.05
N LYS A 7 -42.39 23.98 22.11
CA LYS A 7 -41.78 23.55 20.85
C LYS A 7 -40.25 23.61 20.91
N THR A 8 -39.60 22.60 21.48
CA THR A 8 -38.12 22.49 21.56
C THR A 8 -37.57 21.14 21.10
N SER A 9 -38.18 20.53 20.07
CA SER A 9 -37.77 19.25 19.50
C SER A 9 -36.50 19.34 18.61
N GLY A 10 -35.36 19.72 19.21
CA GLY A 10 -34.06 19.83 18.54
C GLY A 10 -33.44 18.47 18.20
N ARG A 11 -33.80 17.89 17.04
CA ARG A 11 -33.10 16.75 16.45
C ARG A 11 -31.87 17.21 15.64
N TYR A 12 -30.87 16.35 15.50
CA TYR A 12 -29.80 16.57 14.52
C TYR A 12 -30.36 16.51 13.08
N THR A 13 -29.69 17.19 12.15
CA THR A 13 -30.01 17.08 10.72
C THR A 13 -29.74 15.67 10.22
N LEU A 14 -30.51 15.19 9.24
CA LEU A 14 -30.35 13.85 8.68
C LEU A 14 -28.91 13.62 8.17
N THR A 15 -28.28 14.65 7.58
CA THR A 15 -26.86 14.63 7.19
C THR A 15 -25.94 14.31 8.37
N ALA A 16 -26.10 14.98 9.51
CA ALA A 16 -25.27 14.75 10.69
C ALA A 16 -25.47 13.34 11.27
N ILE A 17 -26.71 12.84 11.26
CA ILE A 17 -27.06 11.48 11.69
C ILE A 17 -26.46 10.44 10.74
N SER A 18 -26.60 10.61 9.43
CA SER A 18 -26.03 9.69 8.41
C SER A 18 -24.50 9.66 8.47
N LEU A 19 -23.83 10.81 8.56
CA LEU A 19 -22.37 10.88 8.72
C LEU A 19 -21.90 10.21 10.00
N HIS A 20 -22.65 10.35 11.12
CA HIS A 20 -22.37 9.65 12.37
C HIS A 20 -22.43 8.12 12.19
N TRP A 21 -23.55 7.59 11.71
CA TRP A 21 -23.74 6.14 11.64
C TRP A 21 -22.88 5.47 10.56
N ALA A 22 -22.64 6.13 9.42
CA ALA A 22 -21.68 5.66 8.42
C ALA A 22 -20.27 5.56 9.02
N SER A 23 -19.82 6.59 9.75
CA SER A 23 -18.52 6.56 10.44
C SER A 23 -18.47 5.43 11.47
N ALA A 24 -19.52 5.24 12.28
CA ALA A 24 -19.58 4.22 13.32
C ALA A 24 -19.48 2.79 12.76
N VAL A 25 -20.23 2.50 11.68
CA VAL A 25 -20.18 1.20 10.99
C VAL A 25 -18.81 0.94 10.36
N LEU A 26 -18.21 1.95 9.72
CA LEU A 26 -16.88 1.82 9.13
C LEU A 26 -15.79 1.64 10.19
N ILE A 27 -15.85 2.36 11.32
CA ILE A 27 -14.91 2.18 12.44
C ILE A 27 -15.04 0.78 13.06
N ALA A 28 -16.27 0.30 13.30
CA ALA A 28 -16.49 -1.07 13.79
C ALA A 28 -15.95 -2.12 12.82
N SER A 29 -16.16 -1.92 11.51
CA SER A 29 -15.62 -2.77 10.45
C SER A 29 -14.09 -2.74 10.41
N ALA A 30 -13.47 -1.56 10.57
CA ALA A 30 -12.02 -1.39 10.62
C ALA A 30 -11.39 -2.13 11.82
N PHE A 31 -12.01 -2.05 13.01
CA PHE A 31 -11.57 -2.80 14.19
C PHE A 31 -11.68 -4.31 14.00
N ALA A 32 -12.83 -4.80 13.50
CA ALA A 32 -13.01 -6.24 13.25
C ALA A 32 -12.01 -6.76 12.21
N LEU A 33 -11.84 -6.03 11.11
CA LEU A 33 -10.88 -6.35 10.05
C LEU A 33 -9.42 -6.29 10.54
N GLY A 34 -9.06 -5.26 11.31
CA GLY A 34 -7.72 -5.08 11.87
C GLY A 34 -7.37 -6.17 12.88
N ALA A 35 -8.30 -6.52 13.77
CA ALA A 35 -8.11 -7.62 14.73
C ALA A 35 -7.99 -8.99 14.05
N TYR A 36 -8.69 -9.19 12.93
CA TYR A 36 -8.62 -10.44 12.17
C TYR A 36 -7.35 -10.55 11.31
N MET A 37 -7.04 -9.53 10.50
CA MET A 37 -5.97 -9.60 9.48
C MET A 37 -4.58 -9.85 10.07
N ILE A 38 -4.31 -9.39 11.29
CA ILE A 38 -3.02 -9.61 11.99
C ILE A 38 -2.82 -11.06 12.44
N THR A 39 -3.90 -11.85 12.59
CA THR A 39 -3.83 -13.27 12.99
C THR A 39 -3.50 -14.21 11.83
N LEU A 40 -3.59 -13.72 10.58
CA LEU A 40 -3.44 -14.53 9.39
C LEU A 40 -1.97 -14.76 9.04
N ALA A 41 -1.70 -15.97 8.55
CA ALA A 41 -0.44 -16.27 7.86
C ALA A 41 -0.29 -15.39 6.60
N PHE A 42 0.95 -15.04 6.28
CA PHE A 42 1.26 -14.26 5.08
C PHE A 42 0.76 -15.00 3.83
N SER A 43 -0.13 -14.33 3.08
CA SER A 43 -0.95 -14.93 2.03
C SER A 43 -1.58 -13.83 1.17
N PRO A 44 -2.05 -14.13 -0.06
CA PRO A 44 -2.75 -13.16 -0.89
C PRO A 44 -3.95 -12.55 -0.15
N PHE A 45 -4.72 -13.39 0.53
CA PHE A 45 -5.88 -12.97 1.31
C PHE A 45 -5.52 -11.99 2.44
N LYS A 46 -4.42 -12.23 3.19
CA LYS A 46 -3.92 -11.26 4.18
C LYS A 46 -3.64 -9.89 3.53
N LEU A 47 -2.95 -9.86 2.38
CA LEU A 47 -2.62 -8.62 1.67
C LEU A 47 -3.88 -7.86 1.21
N GLN A 48 -4.91 -8.56 0.71
CA GLN A 48 -6.20 -7.95 0.38
C GLN A 48 -6.86 -7.30 1.61
N LEU A 49 -6.91 -8.00 2.74
CA LEU A 49 -7.50 -7.47 3.98
C LEU A 49 -6.77 -6.22 4.49
N PHE A 50 -5.43 -6.19 4.41
CA PHE A 50 -4.64 -4.99 4.73
C PHE A 50 -4.98 -3.82 3.80
N SER A 51 -5.16 -4.05 2.49
CA SER A 51 -5.61 -3.00 1.57
C SER A 51 -7.01 -2.49 1.91
N TYR A 52 -7.97 -3.38 2.19
CA TYR A 52 -9.31 -3.00 2.61
C TYR A 52 -9.31 -2.21 3.92
N HIS A 53 -8.46 -2.58 4.88
CA HIS A 53 -8.31 -1.86 6.15
C HIS A 53 -7.81 -0.43 5.92
N LYS A 54 -6.79 -0.25 5.05
CA LYS A 54 -6.32 1.09 4.64
C LYS A 54 -7.44 1.91 3.98
N TRP A 55 -8.24 1.30 3.09
CA TRP A 55 -9.34 2.00 2.41
C TRP A 55 -10.45 2.46 3.37
N VAL A 56 -10.83 1.60 4.32
CA VAL A 56 -11.79 1.97 5.38
C VAL A 56 -11.22 3.10 6.25
N GLY A 57 -9.93 3.02 6.63
CA GLY A 57 -9.25 4.08 7.38
C GLY A 57 -9.28 5.45 6.68
N VAL A 58 -8.92 5.49 5.39
CA VAL A 58 -8.99 6.71 4.56
C VAL A 58 -10.43 7.25 4.48
N THR A 59 -11.42 6.37 4.35
CA THR A 59 -12.83 6.78 4.28
C THR A 59 -13.32 7.35 5.61
N VAL A 60 -12.94 6.75 6.75
CA VAL A 60 -13.23 7.28 8.09
C VAL A 60 -12.57 8.65 8.29
N PHE A 61 -11.33 8.84 7.84
CA PHE A 61 -10.63 10.13 7.90
C PHE A 61 -11.39 11.23 7.14
N LEU A 62 -11.79 10.95 5.89
CA LEU A 62 -12.55 11.88 5.06
C LEU A 62 -13.94 12.19 5.66
N LEU A 63 -14.65 11.18 6.16
CA LEU A 63 -15.93 11.36 6.85
C LEU A 63 -15.77 12.18 8.15
N ALA A 64 -14.67 12.02 8.89
CA ALA A 64 -14.38 12.81 10.08
C ALA A 64 -14.19 14.29 9.73
N LEU A 65 -13.43 14.60 8.68
CA LEU A 65 -13.26 15.97 8.16
C LEU A 65 -14.58 16.58 7.68
N ILE A 66 -15.34 15.85 6.84
CA ILE A 66 -16.66 16.29 6.34
C ILE A 66 -17.61 16.55 7.51
N ARG A 67 -17.62 15.68 8.53
CA ARG A 67 -18.47 15.82 9.71
C ARG A 67 -18.04 16.98 10.62
N LEU A 68 -16.74 17.29 10.70
CA LEU A 68 -16.24 18.45 11.43
C LEU A 68 -16.63 19.76 10.71
N GLY A 69 -16.45 19.82 9.38
CA GLY A 69 -16.91 20.94 8.56
C GLY A 69 -18.43 21.12 8.59
N TRP A 70 -19.21 20.04 8.54
CA TRP A 70 -20.67 20.12 8.70
C TRP A 70 -21.04 20.73 10.06
N ARG A 71 -20.34 20.34 11.13
CA ARG A 71 -20.55 20.83 12.50
C ARG A 71 -20.16 22.32 12.68
N SER A 72 -19.24 22.87 11.91
CA SER A 72 -18.93 24.32 11.99
C SER A 72 -20.03 25.20 11.38
N PHE A 73 -20.84 24.67 10.44
CA PHE A 73 -21.98 25.39 9.85
C PHE A 73 -23.33 25.01 10.46
N ASN A 74 -23.43 23.85 11.12
CA ASN A 74 -24.66 23.33 11.70
C ASN A 74 -24.47 23.14 13.22
N ALA A 75 -24.93 24.12 14.00
CA ALA A 75 -24.86 24.06 15.45
C ALA A 75 -25.57 22.78 15.98
N PRO A 76 -24.95 22.02 16.90
CA PRO A 76 -25.61 20.88 17.53
C PRO A 76 -26.81 21.35 18.36
N PRO A 77 -27.89 20.55 18.46
CA PRO A 77 -29.00 20.86 19.37
C PRO A 77 -28.53 21.06 20.81
N PRO A 78 -29.13 21.98 21.57
CA PRO A 78 -28.72 22.27 22.94
C PRO A 78 -28.81 21.03 23.84
N LEU A 79 -27.84 20.84 24.71
CA LEU A 79 -27.85 19.78 25.73
C LEU A 79 -29.04 19.96 26.70
N PRO A 80 -29.53 18.90 27.36
CA PRO A 80 -30.65 19.00 28.29
C PRO A 80 -30.39 20.01 29.41
N GLU A 81 -31.34 20.92 29.67
CA GLU A 81 -31.17 22.02 30.65
C GLU A 81 -30.89 21.54 32.09
N LYS A 82 -31.31 20.31 32.42
CA LYS A 82 -31.11 19.69 33.74
C LYS A 82 -29.77 18.93 33.86
N MET A 83 -29.00 18.83 32.79
CA MET A 83 -27.71 18.12 32.77
C MET A 83 -26.66 18.93 33.55
N PRO A 84 -25.92 18.33 34.51
CA PRO A 84 -24.87 19.02 35.25
C PRO A 84 -23.79 19.66 34.35
N SER A 85 -23.22 20.78 34.78
CA SER A 85 -22.19 21.51 34.03
C SER A 85 -20.92 20.68 33.74
N TRP A 86 -20.60 19.70 34.61
CA TRP A 86 -19.51 18.76 34.39
C TRP A 86 -19.84 17.74 33.30
N GLU A 87 -21.09 17.29 33.16
CA GLU A 87 -21.53 16.43 32.04
C GLU A 87 -21.50 17.22 30.72
N HIS A 88 -21.87 18.51 30.72
CA HIS A 88 -21.68 19.40 29.56
C HIS A 88 -20.19 19.55 29.16
N ALA A 89 -19.29 19.59 30.13
CA ALA A 89 -17.85 19.66 29.88
C ALA A 89 -17.31 18.32 29.35
N ALA A 90 -17.68 17.21 30.00
CA ALA A 90 -17.29 15.85 29.61
C ALA A 90 -17.80 15.48 28.21
N ALA A 91 -19.05 15.82 27.88
CA ALA A 91 -19.60 15.63 26.53
C ALA A 91 -18.82 16.42 25.48
N ARG A 92 -18.44 17.68 25.76
CA ARG A 92 -17.61 18.47 24.83
C ARG A 92 -16.21 17.87 24.67
N ALA A 93 -15.56 17.49 25.77
CA ALA A 93 -14.24 16.86 25.75
C ALA A 93 -14.25 15.53 24.98
N SER A 94 -15.21 14.64 25.28
CA SER A 94 -15.38 13.34 24.60
C SER A 94 -15.52 13.50 23.08
N HIS A 95 -16.34 14.44 22.61
CA HIS A 95 -16.45 14.70 21.17
C HIS A 95 -15.12 15.14 20.54
N TRP A 96 -14.37 16.04 21.19
CA TRP A 96 -13.08 16.50 20.66
C TRP A 96 -12.01 15.41 20.67
N VAL A 97 -11.95 14.59 21.74
CA VAL A 97 -11.08 13.41 21.82
C VAL A 97 -11.40 12.42 20.70
N LEU A 98 -12.69 12.15 20.45
CA LEU A 98 -13.12 11.28 19.35
C LEU A 98 -12.72 11.84 17.98
N TYR A 99 -12.95 13.13 17.70
CA TYR A 99 -12.51 13.73 16.43
C TYR A 99 -10.98 13.68 16.26
N ALA A 100 -10.22 14.00 17.32
CA ALA A 100 -8.76 13.94 17.28
C ALA A 100 -8.27 12.53 16.98
N LEU A 101 -8.81 11.50 17.64
CA LEU A 101 -8.44 10.10 17.41
C LEU A 101 -8.92 9.58 16.04
N MET A 102 -10.12 9.96 15.59
CA MET A 102 -10.64 9.60 14.25
C MET A 102 -9.81 10.19 13.10
N LEU A 103 -9.04 11.26 13.34
CA LEU A 103 -8.10 11.82 12.37
C LEU A 103 -6.68 11.27 12.56
N ALA A 104 -6.20 11.17 13.80
CA ALA A 104 -4.84 10.72 14.11
C ALA A 104 -4.61 9.23 13.84
N VAL A 105 -5.61 8.37 14.06
CA VAL A 105 -5.49 6.92 13.78
C VAL A 105 -5.26 6.65 12.28
N PRO A 106 -6.10 7.11 11.33
CA PRO A 106 -5.82 6.92 9.91
C PRO A 106 -4.53 7.59 9.44
N LEU A 107 -4.22 8.78 9.96
CA LEU A 107 -2.99 9.50 9.59
C LEU A 107 -1.72 8.74 10.03
N THR A 108 -1.70 8.19 11.25
CA THR A 108 -0.59 7.34 11.72
C THR A 108 -0.51 6.03 10.94
N GLY A 109 -1.64 5.44 10.53
CA GLY A 109 -1.65 4.25 9.66
C GLY A 109 -1.12 4.50 8.25
N TRP A 110 -1.40 5.68 7.67
CA TRP A 110 -0.83 6.10 6.39
C TRP A 110 0.68 6.37 6.51
N LEU A 111 1.12 7.12 7.52
CA LEU A 111 2.54 7.33 7.82
C LEU A 111 3.29 6.02 8.04
N MET A 112 2.69 5.06 8.77
CA MET A 112 3.23 3.73 8.99
C MET A 112 3.41 2.98 7.66
N SER A 113 2.39 3.00 6.79
CA SER A 113 2.45 2.39 5.46
C SER A 113 3.58 2.98 4.61
N SER A 114 3.72 4.31 4.59
CA SER A 114 4.79 5.02 3.90
C SER A 114 6.17 4.65 4.46
N ALA A 115 6.32 4.58 5.79
CA ALA A 115 7.57 4.21 6.44
C ALA A 115 7.99 2.74 6.18
N HIS A 116 7.04 1.83 5.98
CA HIS A 116 7.35 0.47 5.48
C HIS A 116 7.74 0.44 3.98
N GLY A 117 7.55 1.54 3.23
CA GLY A 117 7.74 1.61 1.78
C GLY A 117 6.55 1.09 0.98
N PHE A 118 5.35 1.05 1.57
CA PHE A 118 4.12 0.61 0.92
C PHE A 118 3.19 1.79 0.65
N GLN A 119 3.12 2.23 -0.60
CA GLN A 119 2.18 3.29 -1.01
C GLN A 119 0.73 2.88 -0.71
N THR A 120 -0.05 3.80 -0.16
CA THR A 120 -1.49 3.60 0.05
C THR A 120 -2.27 3.95 -1.21
N VAL A 121 -2.70 2.95 -1.98
CA VAL A 121 -3.57 3.16 -3.15
C VAL A 121 -5.03 2.96 -2.73
N PHE A 122 -5.75 4.07 -2.57
CA PHE A 122 -7.14 4.09 -2.12
C PHE A 122 -8.07 3.49 -3.18
N LEU A 123 -8.93 2.56 -2.76
CA LEU A 123 -9.83 1.76 -3.61
C LEU A 123 -9.11 1.03 -4.78
N GLY A 124 -7.80 0.83 -4.68
CA GLY A 124 -6.98 0.21 -5.74
C GLY A 124 -6.76 1.10 -6.98
N VAL A 125 -7.26 2.34 -6.98
CA VAL A 125 -7.23 3.24 -8.14
C VAL A 125 -6.55 4.58 -7.87
N PHE A 126 -6.59 5.09 -6.64
CA PHE A 126 -6.07 6.44 -6.32
C PHE A 126 -4.80 6.34 -5.45
N PRO A 127 -3.59 6.46 -6.03
CA PRO A 127 -2.35 6.45 -5.28
C PRO A 127 -2.24 7.71 -4.41
N ILE A 128 -2.32 7.53 -3.10
CA ILE A 128 -2.03 8.59 -2.14
C ILE A 128 -0.49 8.68 -2.02
N PRO A 129 0.11 9.88 -2.09
CA PRO A 129 1.56 10.03 -1.97
C PRO A 129 2.08 9.55 -0.61
N ASP A 130 3.32 9.08 -0.57
CA ASP A 130 3.98 8.77 0.70
C ASP A 130 4.45 10.06 1.38
N LEU A 131 4.11 10.22 2.66
CA LEU A 131 4.47 11.41 3.44
C LEU A 131 5.87 11.34 4.06
N VAL A 132 6.43 10.13 4.14
CA VAL A 132 7.76 9.82 4.67
C VAL A 132 8.38 8.71 3.82
N GLY A 133 9.71 8.70 3.71
CA GLY A 133 10.43 7.63 3.03
C GLY A 133 10.45 6.31 3.82
N LYS A 134 10.89 5.22 3.17
CA LYS A 134 11.09 3.92 3.81
C LYS A 134 12.13 4.02 4.94
N ASP A 135 11.70 3.82 6.18
CA ASP A 135 12.50 3.78 7.41
C ASP A 135 11.88 2.75 8.35
N LYS A 136 12.58 1.63 8.56
CA LYS A 136 12.12 0.52 9.40
C LYS A 136 11.91 0.93 10.86
N ALA A 137 12.82 1.74 11.42
CA ALA A 137 12.73 2.16 12.82
C ALA A 137 11.60 3.17 13.02
N LEU A 138 11.31 4.01 12.03
CA LEU A 138 10.11 4.87 12.04
C LEU A 138 8.84 4.04 11.90
N ALA A 139 8.82 3.03 11.04
CA ALA A 139 7.67 2.17 10.83
C ALA A 139 7.27 1.41 12.11
N GLU A 140 8.23 0.76 12.79
CA GLU A 140 8.03 0.07 14.07
C GLU A 140 7.49 1.01 15.17
N ARG A 141 8.00 2.25 15.24
CA ARG A 141 7.46 3.27 16.16
C ARG A 141 6.03 3.68 15.81
N LEU A 142 5.74 3.86 14.52
CA LEU A 142 4.40 4.24 14.05
C LEU A 142 3.38 3.11 14.25
N GLU A 143 3.78 1.84 14.12
CA GLU A 143 2.95 0.68 14.44
C GLU A 143 2.53 0.68 15.92
N LEU A 144 3.49 0.88 16.83
CA LEU A 144 3.21 1.00 18.27
C LEU A 144 2.26 2.18 18.57
N VAL A 145 2.52 3.35 17.97
CA VAL A 145 1.67 4.55 18.14
C VAL A 145 0.27 4.30 17.59
N HIS A 146 0.15 3.72 16.40
CA HIS A 146 -1.13 3.40 15.77
C HIS A 146 -1.94 2.40 16.60
N PHE A 147 -1.30 1.35 17.14
CA PHE A 147 -1.92 0.38 18.03
C PHE A 147 -2.37 1.02 19.36
N ALA A 148 -1.54 1.87 19.96
CA ALA A 148 -1.89 2.60 21.18
C ALA A 148 -3.06 3.58 20.98
N MET A 149 -3.05 4.34 19.88
CA MET A 149 -4.16 5.24 19.51
C MET A 149 -5.45 4.47 19.20
N ASN A 150 -5.38 3.29 18.57
CA ASN A 150 -6.54 2.43 18.37
C ASN A 150 -7.15 1.93 19.70
N LYS A 151 -6.32 1.56 20.68
CA LYS A 151 -6.80 1.23 22.04
C LYS A 151 -7.47 2.43 22.71
N ALA A 152 -6.88 3.62 22.60
CA ALA A 152 -7.47 4.85 23.12
C ALA A 152 -8.81 5.19 22.44
N LEU A 153 -8.90 5.01 21.11
CA LEU A 153 -10.14 5.21 20.34
C LEU A 153 -11.23 4.22 20.75
N LEU A 154 -10.89 2.93 20.91
CA LEU A 154 -11.84 1.91 21.37
C LEU A 154 -12.37 2.24 22.78
N ALA A 155 -11.50 2.64 23.70
CA ALA A 155 -11.90 3.07 25.05
C ALA A 155 -12.78 4.33 25.02
N ALA A 156 -12.43 5.33 24.20
CA ALA A 156 -13.23 6.55 24.04
C ALA A 156 -14.61 6.27 23.43
N ILE A 157 -14.71 5.36 22.45
CA ILE A 157 -15.97 4.89 21.88
C ILE A 157 -16.80 4.15 22.92
N ALA A 158 -16.20 3.25 23.71
CA ALA A 158 -16.90 2.54 24.77
C ALA A 158 -17.50 3.52 25.80
N VAL A 159 -16.72 4.50 26.27
CA VAL A 159 -17.20 5.56 27.18
C VAL A 159 -18.31 6.39 26.54
N HIS A 160 -18.18 6.77 25.26
CA HIS A 160 -19.20 7.53 24.54
C HIS A 160 -20.53 6.76 24.41
N VAL A 161 -20.47 5.48 24.06
CA VAL A 161 -21.65 4.60 23.96
C VAL A 161 -22.28 4.39 25.34
N MET A 162 -21.48 4.08 26.37
CA MET A 162 -21.98 3.94 27.74
C MET A 162 -22.66 5.22 28.26
N ALA A 163 -22.12 6.40 27.96
CA ALA A 163 -22.76 7.68 28.29
C ALA A 163 -24.10 7.85 27.56
N ALA A 164 -24.17 7.58 26.25
CA ALA A 164 -25.43 7.66 25.51
C ALA A 164 -26.49 6.68 26.04
N LEU A 165 -26.08 5.49 26.50
CA LEU A 165 -26.96 4.50 27.13
C LEU A 165 -27.38 4.91 28.55
N LYS A 166 -26.49 5.50 29.38
CA LYS A 166 -26.83 6.11 30.68
C LYS A 166 -27.92 7.17 30.49
N HIS A 167 -27.69 8.12 29.60
CA HIS A 167 -28.63 9.19 29.28
C HIS A 167 -29.99 8.67 28.84
N HIS A 168 -30.00 7.59 28.04
CA HIS A 168 -31.24 7.00 27.54
C HIS A 168 -32.03 6.20 28.59
N PHE A 169 -31.35 5.34 29.38
CA PHE A 169 -32.02 4.37 30.26
C PHE A 169 -32.14 4.83 31.72
N ILE A 170 -31.15 5.59 32.22
CA ILE A 170 -31.06 6.04 33.61
C ILE A 170 -31.59 7.48 33.74
N ASP A 171 -31.00 8.43 33.01
CA ASP A 171 -31.42 9.84 33.06
C ASP A 171 -32.73 10.09 32.29
N ARG A 172 -33.09 9.15 31.40
CA ARG A 172 -34.31 9.11 30.57
C ARG A 172 -34.52 10.35 29.69
N ASP A 173 -33.44 10.89 29.16
CA ASP A 173 -33.46 12.00 28.22
C ASP A 173 -33.40 11.57 26.74
N ASP A 174 -33.48 12.54 25.85
CA ASP A 174 -33.49 12.32 24.40
C ASP A 174 -32.10 12.34 23.75
N VAL A 175 -30.97 12.36 24.48
CA VAL A 175 -29.61 12.45 23.90
C VAL A 175 -29.38 11.37 22.84
N LEU A 176 -29.69 10.10 23.14
CA LEU A 176 -29.62 9.02 22.16
C LEU A 176 -30.69 9.17 21.06
N ARG A 177 -31.93 9.50 21.44
CA ARG A 177 -33.08 9.62 20.51
C ARG A 177 -32.91 10.72 19.45
N ARG A 178 -32.08 11.74 19.72
CA ARG A 178 -31.70 12.78 18.74
C ARG A 178 -30.82 12.26 17.61
N MET A 179 -30.20 11.09 17.77
CA MET A 179 -29.42 10.35 16.76
C MET A 179 -30.16 9.15 16.16
N LEU A 180 -31.38 8.84 16.60
CA LEU A 180 -32.19 7.75 16.06
C LEU A 180 -33.06 8.25 14.91
N GLY A 181 -32.72 7.83 13.68
CA GLY A 181 -33.50 8.16 12.49
C GLY A 181 -32.72 7.94 11.19
N LEU A 182 -32.63 6.69 10.72
CA LEU A 182 -32.19 6.38 9.36
C LEU A 182 -33.36 5.87 8.54
N ARG A 183 -33.63 6.53 7.41
CA ARG A 183 -34.09 5.85 6.19
C ARG A 183 -32.91 5.84 5.24
N THR A 184 -32.59 4.66 4.72
CA THR A 184 -31.49 4.44 3.77
C THR A 184 -31.74 5.16 2.45
N LEU A 185 -30.72 5.81 1.90
CA LEU A 185 -30.66 6.19 0.50
C LEU A 185 -29.32 5.75 -0.09
N ALA A 186 -29.38 5.17 -1.28
CA ALA A 186 -28.25 4.77 -2.11
C ALA A 186 -28.23 5.63 -3.40
N GLY A 187 -27.06 5.70 -4.06
CA GLY A 187 -26.80 6.53 -5.24
C GLY A 187 -25.68 7.55 -4.93
N ALA A 188 -24.45 7.45 -5.44
CA ALA A 188 -23.91 7.25 -6.80
C ALA A 188 -23.67 8.57 -7.57
N LEU A 189 -22.47 8.76 -8.12
CA LEU A 189 -22.21 9.60 -9.30
C LEU A 189 -20.83 9.30 -9.95
N LEU A 190 -20.73 9.52 -11.27
CA LEU A 190 -19.50 9.47 -12.09
C LEU A 190 -19.01 10.91 -12.43
N LEU A 191 -17.71 11.11 -12.72
CA LEU A 191 -17.15 11.49 -14.06
C LEU A 191 -15.68 12.04 -14.02
N ILE A 192 -14.79 11.42 -14.82
CA ILE A 192 -13.77 11.97 -15.80
C ILE A 192 -12.94 13.25 -15.51
N ALA A 193 -11.58 13.18 -15.65
CA ALA A 193 -10.68 14.15 -16.38
C ALA A 193 -9.16 13.75 -16.39
N MET A 194 -8.26 14.55 -17.03
CA MET A 194 -6.89 14.22 -17.55
C MET A 194 -5.81 15.34 -17.27
N LEU A 195 -4.48 15.28 -17.57
CA LEU A 195 -3.65 14.33 -18.36
C LEU A 195 -2.20 13.97 -17.82
N PRO A 196 -1.09 14.76 -17.90
CA PRO A 196 0.23 14.15 -18.23
C PRO A 196 1.49 14.38 -17.35
N ASP A 197 2.32 13.33 -17.28
CA ASP A 197 3.81 13.13 -17.43
C ASP A 197 4.93 14.07 -16.86
N VAL A 198 6.15 13.48 -16.73
CA VAL A 198 7.56 14.01 -16.82
C VAL A 198 8.52 13.93 -15.58
N ALA A 199 9.48 12.97 -15.64
CA ALA A 199 10.93 12.98 -15.28
C ALA A 199 11.47 13.40 -13.86
N ALA A 200 12.71 13.09 -13.41
CA ALA A 200 13.71 12.00 -13.62
C ALA A 200 14.85 12.12 -12.55
N SER A 201 15.69 11.09 -12.36
CA SER A 201 16.78 11.03 -11.34
C SER A 201 18.09 10.40 -11.87
N ILE A 202 19.27 10.73 -11.31
CA ILE A 202 20.62 10.24 -11.74
C ILE A 202 21.62 10.17 -10.52
N PRO A 203 22.82 9.50 -10.56
CA PRO A 203 23.07 8.06 -10.27
C PRO A 203 24.28 7.77 -9.31
N ILE A 204 24.80 6.52 -9.24
CA ILE A 204 25.91 6.05 -8.34
C ILE A 204 26.97 5.15 -9.15
N THR A 205 27.92 4.37 -8.54
CA THR A 205 28.81 3.33 -9.18
C THR A 205 29.01 1.97 -8.43
N LYS A 206 28.93 0.77 -9.09
CA LYS A 206 29.03 -0.67 -8.58
C LYS A 206 28.29 -1.09 -7.28
N GLU A 207 28.00 -0.14 -6.40
CA GLU A 207 26.62 0.07 -5.91
C GLU A 207 25.59 0.23 -7.08
N ASP A 208 26.12 0.25 -8.32
CA ASP A 208 25.52 0.29 -9.65
C ASP A 208 26.09 -0.83 -10.51
N SER A 209 25.95 -2.03 -9.99
CA SER A 209 25.27 -3.01 -10.82
C SER A 209 24.13 -3.55 -9.97
N ARG A 210 22.92 -3.58 -10.55
CA ARG A 210 21.70 -3.92 -9.83
C ARG A 210 20.79 -4.74 -10.73
N ILE A 211 20.15 -5.73 -10.14
CA ILE A 211 19.05 -6.47 -10.74
C ILE A 211 17.85 -6.21 -9.84
N ASP A 212 17.11 -5.17 -10.19
CA ASP A 212 15.88 -4.77 -9.53
C ASP A 212 14.67 -5.44 -10.21
N PHE A 213 13.58 -5.59 -9.46
CA PHE A 213 12.28 -5.90 -10.03
C PHE A 213 11.18 -5.03 -9.44
N ILE A 214 10.13 -4.80 -10.22
CA ILE A 214 8.88 -4.20 -9.77
C ILE A 214 7.78 -5.23 -10.00
N SER A 215 7.26 -5.77 -8.90
CA SER A 215 6.01 -6.53 -8.89
C SER A 215 4.84 -5.59 -8.59
N ARG A 216 3.60 -6.03 -8.80
CA ARG A 216 2.41 -5.27 -8.37
C ARG A 216 1.51 -6.09 -7.46
N GLN A 217 1.19 -5.54 -6.29
CA GLN A 217 0.23 -6.12 -5.35
C GLN A 217 -1.03 -5.25 -5.32
N MET A 218 -2.19 -5.78 -5.75
CA MET A 218 -3.43 -5.00 -5.90
C MET A 218 -3.22 -3.68 -6.69
N GLY A 219 -2.38 -3.72 -7.73
CA GLY A 219 -1.97 -2.55 -8.53
C GLY A 219 -0.80 -1.74 -7.95
N VAL A 220 -0.53 -1.81 -6.64
CA VAL A 220 0.56 -1.08 -5.95
C VAL A 220 1.92 -1.62 -6.38
N PRO A 221 2.85 -0.79 -6.90
CA PRO A 221 4.19 -1.25 -7.28
C PRO A 221 5.03 -1.54 -6.03
N ILE A 222 5.57 -2.77 -5.95
CA ILE A 222 6.49 -3.20 -4.90
C ILE A 222 7.86 -3.43 -5.54
N LYS A 223 8.83 -2.59 -5.17
CA LYS A 223 10.22 -2.76 -5.58
C LYS A 223 10.89 -3.84 -4.74
N GLY A 224 11.56 -4.77 -5.41
CA GLY A 224 12.53 -5.68 -4.83
C GLY A 224 13.80 -5.76 -5.69
N GLY A 225 14.71 -6.65 -5.34
CA GLY A 225 15.94 -6.88 -6.09
C GLY A 225 16.75 -8.08 -5.58
N PHE A 226 17.90 -8.32 -6.21
CA PHE A 226 18.84 -9.38 -5.82
C PHE A 226 20.19 -8.78 -5.44
N GLY A 227 20.66 -9.08 -4.23
CA GLY A 227 21.93 -8.58 -3.71
C GLY A 227 23.18 -9.28 -4.25
N GLU A 228 23.05 -10.51 -4.74
CA GLU A 228 24.17 -11.36 -5.18
C GLU A 228 23.91 -11.95 -6.57
N PHE A 229 24.82 -11.67 -7.49
CA PHE A 229 24.84 -12.22 -8.84
C PHE A 229 26.26 -12.19 -9.42
N ASP A 230 26.56 -13.16 -10.29
CA ASP A 230 27.72 -13.16 -11.15
C ASP A 230 27.30 -12.81 -12.59
N ALA A 231 28.12 -12.04 -13.29
CA ALA A 231 27.90 -11.69 -14.69
C ALA A 231 29.23 -11.73 -15.46
N ASP A 232 29.30 -12.60 -16.46
CA ASP A 232 30.33 -12.61 -17.50
C ASP A 232 29.76 -11.94 -18.75
N VAL A 233 30.39 -10.87 -19.22
CA VAL A 233 29.90 -10.04 -20.32
C VAL A 233 31.06 -9.67 -21.26
N ASN A 234 31.03 -10.24 -22.46
CA ASN A 234 31.86 -9.79 -23.58
C ASN A 234 31.03 -8.89 -24.50
N PHE A 235 31.48 -7.66 -24.74
CA PHE A 235 30.76 -6.70 -25.59
C PHE A 235 31.69 -6.08 -26.64
N ASP A 236 31.41 -6.41 -27.91
CA ASP A 236 32.05 -5.85 -29.10
C ASP A 236 31.02 -4.97 -29.83
N PRO A 237 31.08 -3.63 -29.69
CA PRO A 237 30.15 -2.73 -30.38
C PRO A 237 30.45 -2.58 -31.89
N ALA A 238 31.61 -3.06 -32.37
CA ALA A 238 31.93 -3.03 -33.80
C ALA A 238 31.40 -4.28 -34.53
N ASP A 239 31.29 -5.42 -33.83
CA ASP A 239 30.50 -6.57 -34.28
C ASP A 239 29.68 -7.16 -33.13
N PRO A 240 28.43 -6.70 -32.92
CA PRO A 240 27.55 -7.18 -31.87
C PRO A 240 27.36 -8.70 -31.85
N ARG A 241 27.52 -9.39 -32.98
CA ARG A 241 27.38 -10.86 -33.09
C ARG A 241 28.49 -11.63 -32.36
N ARG A 242 29.60 -10.97 -32.02
CA ARG A 242 30.71 -11.52 -31.20
C ARG A 242 30.51 -11.29 -29.70
N SER A 243 29.50 -10.52 -29.32
CA SER A 243 29.16 -10.25 -27.92
C SER A 243 28.44 -11.44 -27.29
N SER A 244 28.62 -11.63 -25.99
CA SER A 244 27.90 -12.64 -25.21
C SER A 244 27.76 -12.20 -23.75
N ALA A 245 26.72 -12.70 -23.08
CA ALA A 245 26.47 -12.49 -21.67
C ALA A 245 25.97 -13.78 -21.02
N SER A 246 26.54 -14.12 -19.86
CA SER A 246 26.10 -15.18 -18.98
C SER A 246 25.93 -14.61 -17.57
N ILE A 247 24.72 -14.66 -17.03
CA ILE A 247 24.37 -14.10 -15.73
C ILE A 247 23.85 -15.21 -14.84
N THR A 248 24.35 -15.29 -13.60
CA THR A 248 23.86 -16.18 -12.54
C THR A 248 23.38 -15.34 -11.38
N ILE A 249 22.13 -15.49 -10.96
CA ILE A 249 21.52 -14.76 -9.85
C ILE A 249 21.36 -15.73 -8.68
N TYR A 250 21.89 -15.40 -7.51
CA TYR A 250 21.75 -16.22 -6.31
C TYR A 250 20.44 -15.86 -5.61
N LEU A 251 19.46 -16.78 -5.67
CA LEU A 251 18.07 -16.48 -5.30
C LEU A 251 17.85 -16.33 -3.78
N GLU A 252 18.82 -16.71 -2.95
CA GLU A 252 18.80 -16.39 -1.51
C GLU A 252 19.07 -14.92 -1.20
N SER A 253 19.71 -14.17 -2.11
CA SER A 253 19.99 -12.74 -1.93
C SER A 253 18.79 -11.81 -2.23
N ILE A 254 17.60 -12.38 -2.45
CA ILE A 254 16.40 -11.63 -2.82
C ILE A 254 15.87 -10.78 -1.65
N ASP A 255 15.56 -9.52 -1.93
CA ASP A 255 14.66 -8.69 -1.14
C ASP A 255 13.36 -8.48 -1.93
N ALA A 256 12.22 -8.86 -1.35
CA ALA A 256 10.89 -8.69 -1.92
C ALA A 256 10.14 -7.46 -1.38
N GLY A 257 10.86 -6.53 -0.72
CA GLY A 257 10.36 -5.25 -0.25
C GLY A 257 10.01 -5.22 1.24
N SER A 258 9.72 -6.37 1.86
CA SER A 258 9.52 -6.55 3.31
C SER A 258 9.99 -7.92 3.80
N ASP A 259 10.32 -8.00 5.09
CA ASP A 259 10.82 -9.23 5.73
C ASP A 259 9.88 -10.44 5.55
N GLU A 260 8.56 -10.26 5.72
CA GLU A 260 7.55 -11.32 5.52
C GLU A 260 7.54 -11.82 4.06
N ALA A 261 7.57 -10.89 3.10
CA ALA A 261 7.57 -11.22 1.67
C ALA A 261 8.88 -11.92 1.26
N THR A 262 10.01 -11.44 1.77
CA THR A 262 11.35 -12.00 1.54
C THR A 262 11.48 -13.42 2.09
N VAL A 263 10.81 -13.75 3.20
CA VAL A 263 10.72 -15.12 3.71
C VAL A 263 9.77 -15.99 2.86
N GLU A 264 8.61 -15.47 2.46
CA GLU A 264 7.63 -16.22 1.66
C GLU A 264 8.15 -16.55 0.24
N ILE A 265 8.80 -15.59 -0.42
CA ILE A 265 9.23 -15.71 -1.81
C ILE A 265 10.32 -16.78 -2.03
N LYS A 266 10.98 -17.21 -0.95
CA LYS A 266 11.96 -18.30 -0.95
C LYS A 266 11.32 -19.69 -0.90
N ARG A 267 10.05 -19.79 -0.45
CA ARG A 267 9.34 -21.05 -0.24
C ARG A 267 8.92 -21.72 -1.55
N LYS A 268 8.48 -22.98 -1.43
CA LYS A 268 8.09 -23.86 -2.55
C LYS A 268 7.12 -23.25 -3.58
N PRO A 269 6.06 -22.50 -3.20
CA PRO A 269 5.16 -21.88 -4.18
C PRO A 269 5.84 -20.80 -5.04
N TRP A 270 6.92 -20.20 -4.54
CA TRP A 270 7.69 -19.14 -5.18
C TRP A 270 9.01 -19.69 -5.73
N PHE A 271 10.18 -19.08 -5.46
CA PHE A 271 11.45 -19.51 -6.06
C PHE A 271 11.91 -20.89 -5.60
N HIS A 272 11.47 -21.37 -4.43
CA HIS A 272 11.87 -22.65 -3.86
C HIS A 272 13.40 -22.81 -3.76
N THR A 273 14.04 -21.79 -3.16
CA THR A 273 15.50 -21.57 -3.18
C THR A 273 16.32 -22.75 -2.66
N ALA A 274 15.80 -23.49 -1.68
CA ALA A 274 16.41 -24.71 -1.15
C ALA A 274 16.69 -25.79 -2.22
N ASN A 275 15.85 -25.88 -3.26
CA ASN A 275 16.03 -26.82 -4.38
C ASN A 275 16.50 -26.14 -5.67
N PHE A 276 16.27 -24.83 -5.80
CA PHE A 276 16.68 -24.02 -6.95
C PHE A 276 17.41 -22.76 -6.46
N PRO A 277 18.69 -22.87 -6.05
CA PRO A 277 19.40 -21.77 -5.39
C PRO A 277 19.80 -20.63 -6.35
N ARG A 278 19.70 -20.86 -7.67
CA ARG A 278 20.12 -19.91 -8.69
C ARG A 278 19.13 -19.81 -9.85
N ALA A 279 19.06 -18.62 -10.44
CA ALA A 279 18.52 -18.40 -11.78
C ALA A 279 19.67 -18.10 -12.74
N GLU A 280 19.53 -18.47 -14.01
CA GLU A 280 20.55 -18.28 -15.04
C GLU A 280 19.96 -17.56 -16.27
N PHE A 281 20.75 -16.70 -16.90
CA PHE A 281 20.48 -16.18 -18.25
C PHE A 281 21.70 -16.35 -19.14
N ARG A 282 21.48 -16.83 -20.37
CA ARG A 282 22.53 -17.04 -21.38
C ARG A 282 22.10 -16.41 -22.70
N SER A 283 22.84 -15.41 -23.17
CA SER A 283 22.59 -14.75 -24.46
C SER A 283 22.75 -15.71 -25.63
N ARG A 284 21.89 -15.58 -26.65
CA ARG A 284 22.01 -16.27 -27.94
C ARG A 284 22.32 -15.31 -29.09
N THR A 285 21.64 -14.17 -29.14
CA THR A 285 21.80 -13.18 -30.22
C THR A 285 21.79 -11.77 -29.64
N LEU A 286 22.67 -10.92 -30.13
CA LEU A 286 22.65 -9.49 -29.86
C LEU A 286 22.39 -8.73 -31.18
N THR A 287 21.44 -7.80 -31.17
CA THR A 287 21.08 -6.99 -32.35
C THR A 287 21.05 -5.52 -31.97
N GLU A 288 21.74 -4.67 -32.73
CA GLU A 288 21.63 -3.21 -32.60
C GLU A 288 20.32 -2.74 -33.26
N THR A 289 19.55 -1.92 -32.55
CA THR A 289 18.25 -1.37 -33.00
C THR A 289 18.27 0.15 -33.22
N GLY A 290 19.42 0.77 -32.94
CA GLY A 290 19.71 2.18 -33.15
C GLY A 290 20.97 2.58 -32.36
N PRO A 291 21.52 3.79 -32.54
CA PRO A 291 22.81 4.16 -31.95
C PRO A 291 22.87 3.93 -30.44
N GLY A 292 23.69 2.98 -30.01
CA GLY A 292 23.85 2.62 -28.59
C GLY A 292 22.65 1.90 -27.96
N ARG A 293 21.70 1.41 -28.77
CA ARG A 293 20.50 0.67 -28.37
C ARG A 293 20.54 -0.74 -28.95
N TYR A 294 20.31 -1.72 -28.09
CA TYR A 294 20.44 -3.13 -28.44
C TYR A 294 19.28 -3.94 -27.89
N VAL A 295 19.07 -5.11 -28.48
CA VAL A 295 18.21 -6.17 -27.96
C VAL A 295 19.04 -7.43 -27.85
N VAL A 296 19.12 -8.01 -26.65
CA VAL A 296 19.66 -9.36 -26.45
C VAL A 296 18.50 -10.34 -26.34
N ASN A 297 18.54 -11.39 -27.16
CA ASN A 297 17.69 -12.57 -26.98
C ASN A 297 18.54 -13.67 -26.34
N GLY A 298 17.96 -14.43 -25.43
CA GLY A 298 18.65 -15.55 -24.79
C GLY A 298 17.71 -16.44 -24.00
N THR A 299 18.24 -17.55 -23.50
CA THR A 299 17.49 -18.49 -22.66
C THR A 299 17.64 -18.07 -21.20
N MET A 300 16.53 -17.90 -20.51
CA MET A 300 16.45 -17.68 -19.06
C MET A 300 15.91 -18.93 -18.38
N SER A 301 16.60 -19.38 -17.33
CA SER A 301 16.22 -20.54 -16.52
C SER A 301 15.94 -20.09 -15.09
N ILE A 302 14.71 -20.30 -14.61
CA ILE A 302 14.29 -20.01 -13.23
C ILE A 302 13.45 -21.19 -12.72
N LYS A 303 13.70 -21.65 -11.49
CA LYS A 303 12.96 -22.75 -10.86
C LYS A 303 12.90 -24.03 -11.74
N GLY A 304 13.97 -24.31 -12.46
CA GLY A 304 14.07 -25.45 -13.38
C GLY A 304 13.24 -25.34 -14.66
N ARG A 305 12.69 -24.17 -14.99
CA ARG A 305 11.94 -23.90 -16.22
C ARG A 305 12.69 -22.91 -17.10
N GLU A 306 12.83 -23.26 -18.37
CA GLU A 306 13.50 -22.43 -19.37
C GLU A 306 12.51 -21.70 -20.27
N LYS A 307 12.81 -20.44 -20.59
CA LYS A 307 12.07 -19.60 -21.53
C LYS A 307 13.05 -18.76 -22.35
N GLU A 308 12.74 -18.54 -23.63
CA GLU A 308 13.40 -17.51 -24.41
C GLU A 308 12.90 -16.14 -23.92
N VAL A 309 13.82 -15.21 -23.68
CA VAL A 309 13.52 -13.84 -23.26
C VAL A 309 14.23 -12.84 -24.17
N SER A 310 13.60 -11.69 -24.38
CA SER A 310 14.13 -10.59 -25.19
C SER A 310 14.25 -9.35 -24.30
N ALA A 311 15.47 -8.87 -24.11
CA ALA A 311 15.78 -7.75 -23.22
C ALA A 311 16.36 -6.58 -24.04
N PRO A 312 15.61 -5.50 -24.27
CA PRO A 312 16.14 -4.25 -24.79
C PRO A 312 17.01 -3.55 -23.74
N PHE A 313 18.13 -2.98 -24.16
CA PHE A 313 19.02 -2.18 -23.33
C PHE A 313 19.73 -1.08 -24.12
N THR A 314 20.29 -0.12 -23.39
CA THR A 314 21.24 0.86 -23.93
C THR A 314 22.64 0.57 -23.42
N ALA A 315 23.65 0.71 -24.28
CA ALA A 315 25.06 0.60 -23.90
C ALA A 315 25.73 1.96 -24.07
N LYS A 316 26.27 2.51 -22.98
CA LYS A 316 26.96 3.81 -22.96
C LYS A 316 28.38 3.62 -22.43
N LYS A 317 29.36 4.23 -23.08
CA LYS A 317 30.74 4.24 -22.58
C LYS A 317 30.90 5.36 -21.55
N ALA A 318 31.36 5.01 -20.35
CA ALA A 318 31.61 5.92 -19.24
C ALA A 318 33.07 5.74 -18.76
N GLY A 319 33.98 6.57 -19.29
CA GLY A 319 35.41 6.44 -19.05
C GLY A 319 35.97 5.11 -19.57
N GLU A 320 36.58 4.33 -18.67
CA GLU A 320 37.10 2.98 -18.93
C GLU A 320 36.05 1.86 -18.71
N SER A 321 34.76 2.19 -18.61
CA SER A 321 33.68 1.21 -18.43
C SER A 321 32.59 1.34 -19.49
N TRP A 322 31.89 0.25 -19.75
CA TRP A 322 30.56 0.24 -20.34
C TRP A 322 29.51 0.19 -19.24
N VAL A 323 28.46 0.97 -19.40
CA VAL A 323 27.23 0.91 -18.59
C VAL A 323 26.12 0.41 -19.49
N PHE A 324 25.50 -0.70 -19.09
CA PHE A 324 24.37 -1.33 -19.77
C PHE A 324 23.12 -1.12 -18.93
N GLU A 325 22.09 -0.46 -19.47
CA GLU A 325 20.82 -0.18 -18.79
C GLU A 325 19.66 -0.78 -19.59
N GLY A 326 18.90 -1.69 -18.98
CA GLY A 326 17.77 -2.36 -19.64
C GLY A 326 16.55 -2.55 -18.73
N ARG A 327 15.38 -2.66 -19.37
CA ARG A 327 14.09 -2.89 -18.73
C ARG A 327 13.23 -3.78 -19.62
N PHE A 328 12.63 -4.81 -19.05
CA PHE A 328 11.72 -5.71 -19.75
C PHE A 328 10.70 -6.30 -18.78
N VAL A 329 9.66 -6.94 -19.31
CA VAL A 329 8.61 -7.58 -18.51
C VAL A 329 8.67 -9.08 -18.70
N LEU A 330 8.57 -9.82 -17.60
CA LEU A 330 8.35 -11.26 -17.57
C LEU A 330 6.99 -11.58 -16.97
N LYS A 331 6.49 -12.78 -17.26
CA LYS A 331 5.35 -13.38 -16.56
C LYS A 331 5.86 -14.37 -15.54
N ARG A 332 5.59 -14.14 -14.26
CA ARG A 332 6.07 -15.01 -13.18
C ARG A 332 5.50 -16.43 -13.28
N LEU A 333 4.26 -16.56 -13.79
CA LEU A 333 3.58 -17.85 -13.92
C LEU A 333 4.19 -18.73 -15.03
N ASP A 334 4.83 -18.15 -16.05
CA ASP A 334 5.59 -18.90 -17.07
C ASP A 334 6.73 -19.73 -16.45
N PHE A 335 7.30 -19.25 -15.35
CA PHE A 335 8.33 -19.91 -14.55
C PHE A 335 7.76 -20.63 -13.31
N GLY A 336 6.43 -20.72 -13.16
CA GLY A 336 5.79 -21.31 -11.99
C GLY A 336 6.14 -20.60 -10.69
N ILE A 337 6.29 -19.27 -10.71
CA ILE A 337 6.63 -18.46 -9.55
C ILE A 337 5.35 -17.84 -8.98
N GLY A 338 4.96 -18.28 -7.79
CA GLY A 338 3.70 -17.93 -7.13
C GLY A 338 2.57 -18.88 -7.55
N GLU A 339 2.68 -20.14 -7.12
CA GLU A 339 1.72 -21.23 -7.36
C GLU A 339 0.64 -21.33 -6.26
N GLY A 340 -0.42 -22.10 -6.52
CA GLY A 340 -1.52 -22.32 -5.57
C GLY A 340 -2.30 -21.03 -5.32
N ALA A 341 -2.51 -20.64 -4.06
CA ALA A 341 -3.19 -19.38 -3.74
C ALA A 341 -2.49 -18.15 -4.36
N TRP A 342 -1.17 -18.20 -4.56
CA TRP A 342 -0.40 -17.12 -5.16
C TRP A 342 -0.57 -17.00 -6.69
N SER A 343 -1.33 -17.89 -7.35
CA SER A 343 -1.61 -17.73 -8.79
C SER A 343 -2.69 -16.69 -9.09
N ASP A 344 -3.35 -16.13 -8.07
CA ASP A 344 -4.29 -15.02 -8.25
C ASP A 344 -3.57 -13.75 -8.71
N THR A 345 -3.84 -13.36 -9.96
CA THR A 345 -3.28 -12.18 -10.61
C THR A 345 -3.94 -10.87 -10.16
N GLY A 346 -5.11 -10.94 -9.51
CA GLY A 346 -5.75 -9.79 -8.87
C GLY A 346 -4.95 -9.32 -7.66
N THR A 347 -4.51 -10.25 -6.80
CA THR A 347 -3.68 -9.92 -5.65
C THR A 347 -2.24 -9.63 -6.01
N VAL A 348 -1.59 -10.47 -6.82
CA VAL A 348 -0.20 -10.23 -7.27
C VAL A 348 -0.14 -10.40 -8.78
N ALA A 349 0.14 -9.33 -9.51
CA ALA A 349 0.18 -9.35 -10.98
C ALA A 349 1.10 -10.46 -11.52
N ASP A 350 0.75 -11.04 -12.66
CA ASP A 350 1.62 -11.99 -13.37
C ASP A 350 2.85 -11.27 -13.97
N GLU A 351 2.62 -10.06 -14.47
CA GLU A 351 3.67 -9.18 -15.00
C GLU A 351 4.60 -8.71 -13.88
N VAL A 352 5.87 -9.08 -14.01
CA VAL A 352 6.99 -8.59 -13.20
C VAL A 352 7.93 -7.84 -14.13
N GLU A 353 8.12 -6.56 -13.86
CA GLU A 353 9.09 -5.74 -14.57
C GLU A 353 10.48 -6.00 -13.99
N LEU A 354 11.43 -6.39 -14.84
CA LEU A 354 12.85 -6.49 -14.50
C LEU A 354 13.57 -5.24 -14.98
N LEU A 355 14.42 -4.68 -14.12
CA LEU A 355 15.29 -3.56 -14.43
C LEU A 355 16.72 -3.98 -14.08
N PHE A 356 17.63 -3.87 -15.04
CA PHE A 356 19.03 -4.15 -14.78
C PHE A 356 19.90 -2.95 -15.14
N MET A 357 20.95 -2.78 -14.34
CA MET A 357 22.11 -2.03 -14.76
C MET A 357 23.38 -2.83 -14.48
N PHE A 358 24.27 -2.91 -15.46
CA PHE A 358 25.58 -3.55 -15.33
C PHE A 358 26.68 -2.59 -15.74
N LYS A 359 27.73 -2.50 -14.93
CA LYS A 359 28.96 -1.75 -15.24
C LYS A 359 30.12 -2.71 -15.45
N ALA A 360 30.55 -2.88 -16.70
CA ALA A 360 31.67 -3.75 -17.07
C ALA A 360 32.89 -2.91 -17.50
N PRO A 361 34.14 -3.37 -17.30
CA PRO A 361 35.31 -2.72 -17.89
C PRO A 361 35.22 -2.71 -19.42
N ALA A 362 35.57 -1.58 -20.04
CA ALA A 362 35.85 -1.55 -21.47
C ALA A 362 37.19 -2.27 -21.69
N GLY A 363 37.13 -3.54 -22.11
CA GLY A 363 38.31 -4.39 -22.26
C GLY A 363 39.43 -3.71 -23.03
N LYS A 364 40.67 -3.83 -22.55
CA LYS A 364 41.85 -3.33 -23.27
C LYS A 364 41.87 -3.97 -24.66
N LYS A 365 42.04 -3.16 -25.70
CA LYS A 365 42.42 -3.65 -27.03
C LYS A 365 43.65 -4.55 -26.86
N ARG A 366 43.54 -5.81 -27.27
CA ARG A 366 44.70 -6.66 -27.58
C ARG A 366 45.15 -6.35 -29.01
#